data_AF-A0AA41QAF8-F1
#
_entry.id   AF-A0AA41QAF8-F1
#
_cell.length_a   1.000
_cell.length_b   1.000
_cell.length_c   1.000
_cell.angle_alpha   90.00
_cell.angle_beta   90.00
_cell.angle_gamma   90.00
#
_symmetry.space_group_name_H-M   'P 1'
#
loop_
_entity.id
_entity.type
_entity.pdbx_description
1 polymer ?
#
loop_
_entity_poly.entity_id
_entity_poly.type
_entity_poly.pdbx_seq_one_letter_code
_entity_poly.pdbx_strand_id
1 'polypeptide(L)'
;MRQLSLIPSDVLADAFHQEGIVSKAQCDAAGLGRQRVARLIDQRRWRRVTTAVYDTDPVPPRLRRRDDFHDHLRRRTAWIAMLAVRHGIAVGACSLALHGVEGLPLTILPEVALPGGQRRQERQGIVVRQYRDFATSRLGRREVARIDHALSQALPGLPRDNAVAVMSNVLHRHLLDAEGLVRVHDLLRGRRDAEQVHPWFDLADEHDESPAETFARLSCIDNGVPPDATQVVFTQDGGGGGAPSTARLASRSRRRAGPAGRAGRPPQPAPRVSPVREGDQVSPADPRRYLIAFSNRTDRNGPDSGRIGSATWPPPRFSAG
;
A
#
# COMPACT_ATOMS: atom_id res chain seq x y z
N MET A 1 -15.53 -26.75 -38.88
CA MET A 1 -14.91 -26.26 -37.63
C MET A 1 -14.45 -24.81 -37.84
N ARG A 2 -15.09 -23.81 -37.22
CA ARG A 2 -14.66 -22.41 -37.32
C ARG A 2 -13.36 -22.23 -36.52
N GLN A 3 -12.30 -21.74 -37.17
CA GLN A 3 -11.04 -21.42 -36.51
C GLN A 3 -11.28 -20.58 -35.25
N LEU A 4 -10.73 -21.05 -34.13
CA LEU A 4 -10.58 -20.29 -32.90
C LEU A 4 -9.76 -19.04 -33.24
N SER A 5 -10.45 -17.94 -33.51
CA SER A 5 -9.80 -16.69 -33.91
C SER A 5 -8.86 -16.25 -32.78
N LEU A 6 -7.55 -16.34 -33.00
CA LEU A 6 -6.50 -15.97 -32.05
C LEU A 6 -6.65 -14.51 -31.63
N ILE A 7 -6.82 -14.26 -30.33
CA ILE A 7 -6.87 -12.89 -29.80
C ILE A 7 -5.57 -12.19 -30.24
N PRO A 8 -5.63 -10.99 -30.85
CA PRO A 8 -4.43 -10.28 -31.28
C PRO A 8 -3.43 -10.11 -30.12
N SER A 9 -2.14 -10.30 -30.39
CA SER A 9 -1.06 -10.19 -29.39
C SER A 9 -1.05 -8.84 -28.68
N ASP A 10 -1.33 -7.76 -29.42
CA ASP A 10 -1.33 -6.40 -28.88
C ASP A 10 -2.40 -6.21 -27.80
N VAL A 11 -3.55 -6.86 -27.96
CA VAL A 11 -4.63 -6.85 -26.95
C VAL A 11 -4.20 -7.60 -25.70
N LEU A 12 -3.49 -8.72 -25.86
CA LEU A 12 -2.98 -9.49 -24.72
C LEU A 12 -1.86 -8.74 -23.99
N ALA A 13 -0.97 -8.06 -24.72
CA ALA A 13 0.07 -7.21 -24.15
C ALA A 13 -0.55 -6.03 -23.39
N ASP A 14 -1.53 -5.35 -23.99
CA ASP A 14 -2.30 -4.30 -23.33
C ASP A 14 -2.93 -4.83 -22.04
N ALA A 15 -3.64 -5.97 -22.11
CA ALA A 15 -4.26 -6.58 -20.95
C ALA A 15 -3.24 -6.89 -19.84
N PHE A 16 -2.08 -7.45 -20.18
CA PHE A 16 -1.04 -7.77 -19.22
C PHE A 16 -0.56 -6.54 -18.44
N HIS A 17 -0.29 -5.43 -19.13
CA HIS A 17 0.13 -4.17 -18.49
C HIS A 17 -0.99 -3.47 -17.71
N GLN A 18 -2.24 -3.85 -17.96
CA GLN A 18 -3.44 -3.20 -17.42
C GLN A 18 -4.21 -4.15 -16.50
N GLU A 19 -3.52 -5.04 -15.79
CA GLU A 19 -4.14 -5.93 -14.78
C GLU A 19 -5.26 -6.83 -15.33
N GLY A 20 -5.11 -7.27 -16.58
CA GLY A 20 -6.02 -8.16 -17.29
C GLY A 20 -7.24 -7.47 -17.90
N ILE A 21 -7.27 -6.13 -17.97
CA ILE A 21 -8.38 -5.39 -18.58
C ILE A 21 -7.97 -4.61 -19.82
N VAL A 22 -8.91 -4.48 -20.76
CA VAL A 22 -8.74 -3.73 -22.01
C VAL A 22 -9.97 -2.89 -22.30
N SER A 23 -9.77 -1.75 -22.96
CA SER A 23 -10.86 -0.90 -23.43
C SER A 23 -11.34 -1.32 -24.83
N LYS A 24 -12.57 -0.95 -25.16
CA LYS A 24 -13.11 -1.10 -26.52
C LYS A 24 -12.22 -0.39 -27.56
N ALA A 25 -11.71 0.79 -27.25
CA ALA A 25 -10.85 1.54 -28.17
C ALA A 25 -9.55 0.78 -28.50
N GLN A 26 -8.97 0.08 -27.53
CA GLN A 26 -7.81 -0.78 -27.75
C GLN A 26 -8.17 -2.01 -28.60
N CYS A 27 -9.31 -2.64 -28.33
CA CYS A 27 -9.82 -3.71 -29.18
C CYS A 27 -10.01 -3.23 -30.64
N ASP A 28 -10.66 -2.10 -30.84
CA ASP A 28 -10.91 -1.52 -32.16
C ASP A 28 -9.58 -1.19 -32.88
N ALA A 29 -8.61 -0.61 -32.17
CA ALA A 29 -7.27 -0.31 -32.71
C ALA A 29 -6.49 -1.57 -33.13
N ALA A 30 -6.71 -2.69 -32.44
CA ALA A 30 -6.10 -3.98 -32.78
C ALA A 30 -6.95 -4.82 -33.76
N GLY A 31 -7.99 -4.23 -34.39
CA GLY A 31 -8.87 -4.92 -35.34
C GLY A 31 -9.85 -5.92 -34.71
N LEU A 32 -9.99 -5.92 -33.39
CA LEU A 32 -10.93 -6.78 -32.66
C LEU A 32 -12.31 -6.12 -32.55
N GLY A 33 -13.09 -6.21 -33.63
CA GLY A 33 -14.40 -5.56 -33.73
C GLY A 33 -15.47 -6.08 -32.76
N ARG A 34 -16.55 -5.29 -32.63
CA ARG A 34 -17.67 -5.50 -31.68
C ARG A 34 -18.25 -6.92 -31.68
N GLN A 35 -18.48 -7.52 -32.85
CA GLN A 35 -19.07 -8.88 -32.95
C GLN A 35 -18.15 -9.95 -32.35
N ARG A 36 -16.83 -9.76 -32.49
CA ARG A 36 -15.85 -10.70 -31.98
C ARG A 36 -15.70 -10.60 -30.46
N VAL A 37 -15.70 -9.37 -29.94
CA VAL A 37 -15.76 -9.13 -28.48
C VAL A 37 -17.05 -9.71 -27.89
N ALA A 38 -18.21 -9.48 -28.52
CA ALA A 38 -19.48 -10.05 -28.08
C ALA A 38 -19.40 -11.58 -28.00
N ARG A 39 -18.87 -12.23 -29.03
CA ARG A 39 -18.67 -13.69 -29.04
C ARG A 39 -17.75 -14.18 -27.91
N LEU A 40 -16.68 -13.45 -27.59
CA LEU A 40 -15.78 -13.80 -26.48
C LEU A 40 -16.49 -13.70 -25.12
N ILE A 41 -17.39 -12.73 -24.97
CA ILE A 41 -18.23 -12.57 -23.77
C ILE A 41 -19.29 -13.69 -23.69
N ASP A 42 -19.97 -13.98 -24.79
CA ASP A 42 -20.99 -15.04 -24.86
C ASP A 42 -20.40 -16.42 -24.54
N GLN A 43 -19.16 -16.66 -24.99
CA GLN A 43 -18.37 -17.86 -24.67
C GLN A 43 -17.77 -17.86 -23.26
N ARG A 44 -18.06 -16.83 -22.44
CA ARG A 44 -17.52 -16.63 -21.09
C ARG A 44 -15.99 -16.63 -21.02
N ARG A 45 -15.31 -16.36 -22.14
CA ARG A 45 -13.85 -16.22 -22.19
C ARG A 45 -13.43 -14.86 -21.69
N TRP A 46 -14.22 -13.84 -22.00
CA TRP A 46 -14.06 -12.47 -21.51
C TRP A 46 -15.28 -12.06 -20.70
N ARG A 47 -15.14 -11.00 -19.91
CA ARG A 47 -16.23 -10.44 -19.12
C ARG A 47 -16.31 -8.94 -19.31
N ARG A 48 -17.52 -8.39 -19.33
CA ARG A 48 -17.70 -6.93 -19.28
C ARG A 48 -17.57 -6.44 -17.84
N VAL A 49 -16.66 -5.50 -17.60
CA VAL A 49 -16.43 -4.91 -16.27
C VAL A 49 -17.28 -3.67 -16.09
N THR A 50 -17.26 -2.79 -17.08
CA THR A 50 -18.11 -1.61 -17.18
C THR A 50 -18.34 -1.27 -18.65
N THR A 51 -18.88 -0.11 -19.01
CA THR A 51 -19.05 0.23 -20.42
C THR A 51 -17.71 0.44 -21.10
N ALA A 52 -17.53 -0.28 -22.21
CA ALA A 52 -16.33 -0.24 -23.02
C ALA A 52 -15.04 -0.69 -22.31
N VAL A 53 -15.14 -1.44 -21.21
CA VAL A 53 -14.00 -2.08 -20.53
C VAL A 53 -14.30 -3.55 -20.30
N TYR A 54 -13.37 -4.41 -20.70
CA TYR A 54 -13.49 -5.86 -20.68
C TYR A 54 -12.34 -6.47 -19.88
N ASP A 55 -12.65 -7.52 -19.15
CA ASP A 55 -11.69 -8.42 -18.52
C ASP A 55 -11.40 -9.56 -19.49
N THR A 56 -10.12 -9.76 -19.80
CA THR A 56 -9.67 -10.79 -20.73
C THR A 56 -9.50 -12.16 -20.08
N ASP A 57 -9.56 -12.21 -18.74
CA ASP A 57 -9.44 -13.45 -17.97
C ASP A 57 -10.84 -13.87 -17.47
N PRO A 58 -11.28 -15.11 -17.79
CA PRO A 58 -12.58 -15.62 -17.38
C PRO A 58 -12.71 -15.80 -15.86
N VAL A 59 -11.58 -16.03 -15.16
CA VAL A 59 -11.55 -16.21 -13.72
C VAL A 59 -11.85 -14.87 -13.04
N PRO A 60 -12.89 -14.78 -12.17
CA PRO A 60 -13.18 -13.58 -11.43
C PRO A 60 -11.97 -13.07 -10.63
N PRO A 61 -11.71 -11.75 -10.57
CA PRO A 61 -10.54 -11.20 -9.87
C PRO A 61 -10.38 -11.72 -8.44
N ARG A 62 -11.48 -11.87 -7.68
CA ARG A 62 -11.47 -12.38 -6.30
C ARG A 62 -11.05 -13.85 -6.15
N LEU A 63 -11.06 -14.63 -7.23
CA LEU A 63 -10.66 -16.03 -7.25
C LEU A 63 -9.27 -16.24 -7.85
N ARG A 64 -8.62 -15.17 -8.31
CA ARG A 64 -7.26 -15.25 -8.85
C ARG A 64 -6.28 -15.38 -7.69
N ARG A 65 -5.41 -16.39 -7.74
CA ARG A 65 -4.33 -16.57 -6.78
C ARG A 65 -3.16 -15.70 -7.19
N ARG A 66 -2.79 -14.74 -6.33
CA ARG A 66 -1.65 -13.84 -6.49
C ARG A 66 -1.09 -13.49 -5.12
N ASP A 67 0.23 -13.39 -5.03
CA ASP A 67 0.91 -12.97 -3.80
C ASP A 67 0.61 -11.49 -3.49
N ASP A 68 0.45 -10.67 -4.53
CA ASP A 68 0.13 -9.24 -4.44
C ASP A 68 -1.38 -8.95 -4.60
N PHE A 69 -2.25 -9.88 -4.19
CA PHE A 69 -3.69 -9.85 -4.49
C PHE A 69 -4.37 -8.50 -4.22
N HIS A 70 -4.11 -7.88 -3.07
CA HIS A 70 -4.73 -6.60 -2.71
C HIS A 70 -4.22 -5.43 -3.58
N ASP A 71 -2.92 -5.39 -3.88
CA ASP A 71 -2.36 -4.37 -4.76
C ASP A 71 -2.81 -4.54 -6.21
N HIS A 72 -2.91 -5.78 -6.66
CA HIS A 72 -3.53 -6.11 -7.94
C HIS A 72 -4.94 -5.53 -8.04
N LEU A 73 -5.80 -5.70 -7.01
CA LEU A 73 -7.15 -5.15 -7.03
C LEU A 73 -7.19 -3.61 -7.05
N ARG A 74 -6.29 -2.94 -6.33
CA ARG A 74 -6.17 -1.48 -6.32
C ARG A 74 -5.72 -0.95 -7.68
N ARG A 75 -4.65 -1.51 -8.26
CA ARG A 75 -4.16 -1.15 -9.60
C ARG A 75 -5.21 -1.43 -10.67
N ARG A 76 -5.90 -2.56 -10.57
CA ARG A 76 -7.01 -2.91 -11.47
C ARG A 76 -8.15 -1.90 -11.36
N THR A 77 -8.48 -1.43 -10.17
CA THR A 77 -9.49 -0.37 -9.95
C THR A 77 -9.10 0.94 -10.64
N ALA A 78 -7.84 1.34 -10.53
CA ALA A 78 -7.31 2.52 -11.23
C ALA A 78 -7.38 2.37 -12.76
N TRP A 79 -7.01 1.21 -13.29
CA TRP A 79 -7.12 0.92 -14.72
C TRP A 79 -8.58 0.95 -15.22
N ILE A 80 -9.54 0.41 -14.46
CA ILE A 80 -10.97 0.50 -14.83
C ILE A 80 -11.37 1.96 -15.02
N ALA A 81 -11.00 2.83 -14.08
CA ALA A 81 -11.34 4.25 -14.12
C ALA A 81 -10.75 4.94 -15.36
N MET A 82 -9.45 4.74 -15.63
CA MET A 82 -8.74 5.33 -16.77
C MET A 82 -9.21 4.80 -18.14
N LEU A 83 -9.64 3.54 -18.22
CA LEU A 83 -10.11 2.95 -19.48
C LEU A 83 -11.55 3.29 -19.80
N ALA A 84 -12.39 3.47 -18.78
CA ALA A 84 -13.79 3.84 -18.97
C ALA A 84 -13.98 5.34 -19.30
N VAL A 85 -13.02 6.18 -18.91
CA VAL A 85 -13.03 7.63 -19.15
C VAL A 85 -11.95 7.98 -20.18
N ARG A 86 -12.39 8.38 -21.39
CA ARG A 86 -11.47 8.87 -22.42
C ARG A 86 -10.66 10.05 -21.88
N HIS A 87 -9.34 9.98 -22.04
CA HIS A 87 -8.38 10.98 -21.52
C HIS A 87 -8.41 11.15 -19.99
N GLY A 88 -8.95 10.18 -19.26
CA GLY A 88 -8.91 10.20 -17.80
C GLY A 88 -7.49 10.03 -17.29
N ILE A 89 -7.10 10.90 -16.36
CA ILE A 89 -5.83 10.89 -15.63
C ILE A 89 -6.12 10.23 -14.27
N ALA A 90 -5.38 9.19 -13.89
CA ALA A 90 -5.53 8.62 -12.54
C ALA A 90 -5.07 9.64 -11.49
N VAL A 91 -5.84 9.76 -10.42
CA VAL A 91 -5.61 10.73 -9.34
C VAL A 91 -5.74 10.06 -7.98
N GLY A 92 -5.33 10.76 -6.92
CA GLY A 92 -5.52 10.30 -5.54
C GLY A 92 -5.05 8.86 -5.32
N ALA A 93 -5.91 8.05 -4.70
CA ALA A 93 -5.58 6.68 -4.33
C ALA A 93 -5.35 5.77 -5.56
N CYS A 94 -6.03 6.03 -6.68
CA CYS A 94 -5.80 5.32 -7.93
C CYS A 94 -4.41 5.59 -8.50
N SER A 95 -3.93 6.83 -8.43
CA SER A 95 -2.58 7.18 -8.88
C SER A 95 -1.51 6.57 -7.98
N LEU A 96 -1.71 6.64 -6.65
CA LEU A 96 -0.81 6.01 -5.68
C LEU A 96 -0.69 4.50 -5.92
N ALA A 97 -1.80 3.81 -6.17
CA ALA A 97 -1.79 2.39 -6.49
C ALA A 97 -0.97 2.08 -7.75
N LEU A 98 -1.10 2.90 -8.80
CA LEU A 98 -0.35 2.73 -10.06
C LEU A 98 1.15 3.05 -9.92
N HIS A 99 1.52 3.93 -8.99
CA HIS A 99 2.92 4.13 -8.57
C HIS A 99 3.44 3.00 -7.66
N GLY A 100 2.57 2.05 -7.29
CA GLY A 100 2.90 0.93 -6.43
C GLY A 100 3.09 1.33 -4.97
N VAL A 101 2.50 2.43 -4.53
CA VAL A 101 2.57 2.87 -3.12
C VAL A 101 1.72 1.95 -2.26
N GLU A 102 2.32 1.45 -1.18
CA GLU A 102 1.68 0.55 -0.23
C GLU A 102 0.94 1.32 0.88
N GLY A 103 0.19 0.60 1.71
CA GLY A 103 -0.54 1.20 2.84
C GLY A 103 -1.91 1.78 2.48
N LEU A 104 -2.31 1.72 1.21
CA LEU A 104 -3.66 2.09 0.79
C LEU A 104 -4.74 1.18 1.42
N PRO A 105 -5.97 1.68 1.64
CA PRO A 105 -7.09 0.86 2.09
C PRO A 105 -7.32 -0.35 1.18
N LEU A 106 -7.91 -1.41 1.74
CA LEU A 106 -8.19 -2.66 1.03
C LEU A 106 -8.99 -2.44 -0.26
N THR A 107 -9.95 -1.51 -0.21
CA THR A 107 -10.75 -1.08 -1.35
C THR A 107 -10.57 0.42 -1.54
N ILE A 108 -10.27 0.81 -2.77
CA ILE A 108 -10.21 2.22 -3.18
C ILE A 108 -11.33 2.51 -4.17
N LEU A 109 -11.78 3.76 -4.24
CA LEU A 109 -12.76 4.17 -5.24
C LEU A 109 -12.08 4.34 -6.60
N PRO A 110 -12.71 3.91 -7.71
CA PRO A 110 -12.22 4.23 -9.04
C PRO A 110 -12.40 5.73 -9.31
N GLU A 111 -11.29 6.46 -9.37
CA GLU A 111 -11.30 7.91 -9.59
C GLU A 111 -10.31 8.37 -10.65
N VAL A 112 -10.73 9.37 -11.43
CA VAL A 112 -9.92 10.04 -12.45
C VAL A 112 -10.20 11.53 -12.45
N ALA A 113 -9.27 12.33 -12.97
CA ALA A 113 -9.55 13.70 -13.40
C ALA A 113 -9.50 13.81 -14.92
N LEU A 114 -10.11 14.86 -15.46
CA LEU A 114 -10.00 15.24 -16.86
C LEU A 114 -9.05 16.46 -16.99
N PRO A 115 -8.31 16.58 -18.09
CA PRO A 115 -7.49 17.76 -18.37
C PRO A 115 -8.31 19.06 -18.27
N GLY A 116 -7.72 20.11 -17.69
CA GLY A 116 -8.35 21.43 -17.54
C GLY A 116 -9.53 21.47 -16.57
N GLY A 117 -9.66 20.50 -15.67
CA GLY A 117 -10.70 20.50 -14.63
C GLY A 117 -12.14 20.36 -15.18
N GLN A 118 -12.29 19.77 -16.37
CA GLN A 118 -13.59 19.64 -17.02
C GLN A 118 -14.60 18.91 -16.12
N ARG A 119 -15.76 19.53 -15.95
CA ARG A 119 -16.87 18.92 -15.21
C ARG A 119 -17.50 17.82 -16.06
N ARG A 120 -17.48 16.61 -15.52
CA ARG A 120 -18.27 15.49 -16.04
C ARG A 120 -19.01 14.84 -14.88
N GLN A 121 -20.24 14.40 -15.13
CA GLN A 121 -20.96 13.60 -14.14
C GLN A 121 -20.23 12.28 -13.92
N GLU A 122 -20.32 11.78 -12.69
CA GLU A 122 -19.88 10.43 -12.35
C GLU A 122 -20.45 9.43 -13.34
N ARG A 123 -19.59 8.54 -13.83
CA ARG A 123 -19.98 7.61 -14.88
C ARG A 123 -19.80 6.19 -14.37
N GLN A 124 -20.91 5.50 -14.15
CA GLN A 124 -20.91 4.05 -13.90
C GLN A 124 -20.06 3.66 -12.68
N GLY A 125 -20.25 4.38 -11.57
CA GLY A 125 -19.51 4.17 -10.33
C GLY A 125 -18.08 4.71 -10.32
N ILE A 126 -17.67 5.45 -11.37
CA ILE A 126 -16.36 6.09 -11.47
C ILE A 126 -16.49 7.56 -11.14
N VAL A 127 -15.72 7.97 -10.14
CA VAL A 127 -15.68 9.36 -9.67
C VAL A 127 -14.80 10.17 -10.61
N VAL A 128 -15.38 11.24 -11.18
CA VAL A 128 -14.61 12.21 -12.00
C VAL A 128 -14.33 13.43 -11.13
N ARG A 129 -13.11 13.51 -10.62
CA ARG A 129 -12.64 14.62 -9.79
C ARG A 129 -12.34 15.84 -10.65
N GLN A 130 -12.64 17.01 -10.10
CA GLN A 130 -12.25 18.29 -10.69
C GLN A 130 -11.07 18.81 -9.91
N TYR A 131 -9.90 18.71 -10.52
CA TYR A 131 -8.72 19.41 -10.08
C TYR A 131 -8.39 20.47 -11.12
N ARG A 132 -7.85 21.60 -10.68
CA ARG A 132 -7.19 22.57 -11.57
C ARG A 132 -5.93 21.91 -12.17
N ASP A 133 -5.02 22.70 -12.71
CA ASP A 133 -3.75 22.18 -13.19
C ASP A 133 -2.97 21.51 -12.04
N PHE A 134 -2.50 20.28 -12.29
CA PHE A 134 -1.62 19.53 -11.41
C PHE A 134 -0.59 18.79 -12.26
N ALA A 135 0.61 18.56 -11.72
CA ALA A 135 1.65 17.86 -12.46
C ALA A 135 1.30 16.37 -12.62
N THR A 136 1.52 15.88 -13.84
CA THR A 136 1.33 14.47 -14.20
C THR A 136 2.66 13.79 -14.50
N SER A 137 2.67 12.47 -14.43
CA SER A 137 3.74 11.59 -14.89
C SER A 137 3.16 10.59 -15.87
N ARG A 138 4.00 10.05 -16.77
CA ARG A 138 3.53 9.11 -17.80
C ARG A 138 3.68 7.67 -17.35
N LEU A 139 2.59 6.91 -17.43
CA LEU A 139 2.57 5.46 -17.28
C LEU A 139 2.21 4.81 -18.63
N GLY A 140 3.22 4.40 -19.38
CA GLY A 140 3.05 3.93 -20.76
C GLY A 140 2.47 5.03 -21.67
N ARG A 141 1.24 4.84 -22.15
CA ARG A 141 0.50 5.83 -22.98
C ARG A 141 -0.54 6.64 -22.18
N ARG A 142 -0.60 6.45 -20.86
CA ARG A 142 -1.54 7.13 -19.97
C ARG A 142 -0.84 8.12 -19.07
N GLU A 143 -1.61 9.05 -18.56
CA GLU A 143 -1.17 10.03 -17.57
C GLU A 143 -1.72 9.64 -16.21
N VAL A 144 -0.88 9.82 -15.19
CA VAL A 144 -1.23 9.65 -13.78
C VAL A 144 -0.73 10.87 -13.02
N ALA A 145 -1.38 11.26 -11.94
CA ALA A 145 -0.89 12.34 -11.09
C ALA A 145 0.54 12.01 -10.59
N ARG A 146 1.42 13.01 -10.59
CA ARG A 146 2.73 12.87 -9.95
C ARG A 146 2.53 12.57 -8.46
N ILE A 147 3.46 11.85 -7.84
CA ILE A 147 3.30 11.28 -6.48
C ILE A 147 2.92 12.33 -5.45
N ASP A 148 3.53 13.52 -5.48
CA ASP A 148 3.20 14.64 -4.59
C ASP A 148 1.74 15.12 -4.74
N HIS A 149 1.28 15.31 -5.98
CA HIS A 149 -0.11 15.65 -6.25
C HIS A 149 -1.06 14.50 -5.90
N ALA A 150 -0.70 13.25 -6.19
CA ALA A 150 -1.48 12.07 -5.83
C ALA A 150 -1.69 11.97 -4.32
N LEU A 151 -0.64 12.19 -3.52
CA LEU A 151 -0.75 12.25 -2.05
C LEU A 151 -1.69 13.38 -1.62
N SER A 152 -1.47 14.61 -2.10
CA SER A 152 -2.33 15.75 -1.73
C SER A 152 -3.81 15.54 -2.08
N GLN A 153 -4.10 14.72 -3.10
CA GLN A 153 -5.45 14.38 -3.54
C GLN A 153 -6.06 13.24 -2.72
N ALA A 154 -5.24 12.28 -2.27
CA ALA A 154 -5.70 11.09 -1.56
C ALA A 154 -5.86 11.32 -0.05
N LEU A 155 -4.87 11.94 0.60
CA LEU A 155 -4.73 11.98 2.06
C LEU A 155 -6.00 12.46 2.80
N PRO A 156 -6.73 13.50 2.36
CA PRO A 156 -7.94 13.94 3.05
C PRO A 156 -9.06 12.88 3.13
N GLY A 157 -9.08 11.93 2.19
CA GLY A 157 -10.06 10.86 2.14
C GLY A 157 -9.60 9.53 2.74
N LEU A 158 -8.38 9.46 3.27
CA LEU A 158 -7.81 8.24 3.84
C LEU A 158 -8.03 8.18 5.36
N PRO A 159 -8.26 6.98 5.94
CA PRO A 159 -8.10 6.77 7.38
C PRO A 159 -6.68 7.14 7.82
N ARG A 160 -6.52 7.65 9.06
CA ARG A 160 -5.23 8.08 9.62
C ARG A 160 -4.12 7.06 9.37
N ASP A 161 -4.32 5.82 9.76
CA ASP A 161 -3.27 4.80 9.71
C ASP A 161 -2.81 4.54 8.28
N ASN A 162 -3.76 4.46 7.34
CA ASN A 162 -3.45 4.33 5.92
C ASN A 162 -2.74 5.57 5.37
N ALA A 163 -3.15 6.77 5.77
CA ALA A 163 -2.52 8.01 5.36
C ALA A 163 -1.05 8.07 5.80
N VAL A 164 -0.77 7.74 7.06
CA VAL A 164 0.60 7.68 7.59
C VAL A 164 1.39 6.57 6.91
N ALA A 165 0.84 5.37 6.75
CA ALA A 165 1.53 4.25 6.08
C ALA A 165 1.90 4.57 4.63
N VAL A 166 1.01 5.26 3.90
CA VAL A 166 1.28 5.73 2.54
C VAL A 166 2.41 6.77 2.54
N MET A 167 2.42 7.71 3.49
CA MET A 167 3.50 8.71 3.62
C MET A 167 4.84 8.06 4.01
N SER A 168 4.86 7.14 4.97
CA SER A 168 6.04 6.36 5.35
C SER A 168 6.57 5.55 4.15
N ASN A 169 5.69 4.88 3.40
CA ASN A 169 6.10 4.08 2.25
C ASN A 169 6.75 4.91 1.14
N VAL A 170 6.23 6.11 0.83
CA VAL A 170 6.87 6.96 -0.19
C VAL A 170 8.23 7.47 0.25
N LEU A 171 8.44 7.73 1.54
CA LEU A 171 9.74 8.12 2.09
C LEU A 171 10.72 6.94 2.08
N HIS A 172 10.29 5.80 2.63
CA HIS A 172 11.09 4.57 2.70
C HIS A 172 11.58 4.12 1.31
N ARG A 173 10.70 4.18 0.31
CA ARG A 173 11.03 3.81 -1.07
C ARG A 173 11.68 4.92 -1.87
N HIS A 174 11.96 6.07 -1.25
CA HIS A 174 12.54 7.26 -1.88
C HIS A 174 11.78 7.73 -3.12
N LEU A 175 10.45 7.54 -3.13
CA LEU A 175 9.56 8.07 -4.15
C LEU A 175 9.36 9.59 -3.95
N LEU A 176 9.47 10.04 -2.71
CA LEU A 176 9.67 11.42 -2.31
C LEU A 176 10.69 11.46 -1.18
N ASP A 177 11.42 12.56 -1.08
CA ASP A 177 12.22 12.91 0.08
C ASP A 177 11.41 13.73 1.09
N ALA A 178 12.02 14.05 2.23
CA ALA A 178 11.39 14.87 3.27
C ALA A 178 10.95 16.25 2.74
N GLU A 179 11.74 16.86 1.85
CA GLU A 179 11.35 18.13 1.20
C GLU A 179 10.12 17.94 0.30
N GLY A 180 10.05 16.82 -0.42
CA GLY A 180 8.87 16.41 -1.18
C GLY A 180 7.64 16.29 -0.31
N LEU A 181 7.76 15.72 0.90
CA LEU A 181 6.63 15.63 1.82
C LEU A 181 6.20 17.01 2.35
N VAL A 182 7.13 17.95 2.57
CA VAL A 182 6.79 19.35 2.86
C VAL A 182 6.01 19.99 1.71
N ARG A 183 6.39 19.75 0.45
CA ARG A 183 5.63 20.22 -0.71
C ARG A 183 4.21 19.64 -0.75
N VAL A 184 4.03 18.37 -0.37
CA VAL A 184 2.70 17.75 -0.25
C VAL A 184 1.87 18.45 0.82
N HIS A 185 2.48 18.73 1.98
CA HIS A 185 1.84 19.46 3.07
C HIS A 185 1.36 20.85 2.61
N ASP A 186 2.19 21.56 1.84
CA ASP A 186 1.82 22.85 1.25
C ASP A 186 0.67 22.74 0.23
N LEU A 187 0.68 21.70 -0.61
CA LEU A 187 -0.38 21.41 -1.58
C LEU A 187 -1.73 21.07 -0.92
N LEU A 188 -1.73 20.67 0.35
CA LEU A 188 -2.96 20.39 1.11
C LEU A 188 -3.62 21.66 1.66
N ARG A 189 -2.88 22.77 1.81
CA ARG A 189 -3.42 24.00 2.40
C ARG A 189 -4.65 24.49 1.65
N GLY A 190 -5.70 24.80 2.41
CA GLY A 190 -6.97 25.30 1.88
C GLY A 190 -7.83 24.25 1.17
N ARG A 191 -7.45 22.97 1.19
CA ARG A 191 -8.31 21.89 0.70
C ARG A 191 -9.30 21.48 1.78
N ARG A 192 -10.47 21.04 1.32
CA ARG A 192 -11.48 20.44 2.19
C ARG A 192 -10.88 19.22 2.91
N ASP A 193 -11.18 19.11 4.19
CA ASP A 193 -10.77 17.99 5.06
C ASP A 193 -9.24 17.83 5.18
N ALA A 194 -8.44 18.83 4.80
CA ALA A 194 -6.99 18.81 5.00
C ALA A 194 -6.60 19.06 6.46
N GLU A 195 -7.45 19.73 7.24
CA GLU A 195 -7.16 20.10 8.63
C GLU A 195 -6.80 18.89 9.49
N GLN A 196 -7.56 17.79 9.35
CA GLN A 196 -7.31 16.55 10.07
C GLN A 196 -6.00 15.85 9.67
N VAL A 197 -5.49 16.13 8.48
CA VAL A 197 -4.31 15.47 7.90
C VAL A 197 -3.02 16.11 8.41
N HIS A 198 -3.02 17.41 8.67
CA HIS A 198 -1.80 18.14 9.06
C HIS A 198 -1.01 17.48 10.21
N PRO A 199 -1.65 17.06 11.32
CA PRO A 199 -0.92 16.40 12.42
C PRO A 199 -0.32 15.04 12.05
N TRP A 200 -0.79 14.40 10.97
CA TRP A 200 -0.31 13.06 10.58
C TRP A 200 1.05 13.10 9.89
N PHE A 201 1.48 14.26 9.39
CA PHE A 201 2.81 14.43 8.78
C PHE A 201 3.93 14.16 9.79
N ASP A 202 3.73 14.54 11.05
CA ASP A 202 4.68 14.29 12.13
C ASP A 202 4.74 12.80 12.55
N LEU A 203 3.77 11.99 12.08
CA LEU A 203 3.72 10.56 12.35
C LEU A 203 4.38 9.72 11.25
N ALA A 204 4.65 10.29 10.07
CA ALA A 204 5.30 9.58 8.97
C ALA A 204 6.77 9.31 9.30
N ASP A 205 7.25 8.11 8.98
CA ASP A 205 8.62 7.69 9.27
C ASP A 205 9.20 6.91 8.08
N GLU A 206 10.38 7.32 7.61
CA GLU A 206 11.09 6.66 6.49
C GLU A 206 11.62 5.26 6.83
N HIS A 207 11.61 4.91 8.12
CA HIS A 207 12.12 3.64 8.63
C HIS A 207 11.08 2.54 8.72
N ASP A 208 9.79 2.86 8.53
CA ASP A 208 8.78 1.81 8.39
C ASP A 208 8.95 1.16 7.01
N GLU A 209 9.39 -0.10 6.97
CA GLU A 209 9.64 -0.81 5.72
C GLU A 209 8.35 -1.37 5.11
N SER A 210 7.27 -1.43 5.91
CA SER A 210 5.97 -1.95 5.49
C SER A 210 4.79 -1.26 6.18
N PRO A 211 3.58 -1.29 5.59
CA PRO A 211 2.38 -0.79 6.25
C PRO A 211 2.08 -1.45 7.60
N ALA A 212 2.43 -2.73 7.75
CA ALA A 212 2.23 -3.46 9.00
C ALA A 212 3.08 -2.89 10.14
N GLU A 213 4.33 -2.47 9.84
CA GLU A 213 5.20 -1.79 10.80
C GLU A 213 4.64 -0.42 11.19
N THR A 214 4.19 0.38 10.21
CA THR A 214 3.53 1.67 10.51
C THR A 214 2.32 1.47 11.42
N PHE A 215 1.46 0.49 11.12
CA PHE A 215 0.26 0.23 11.93
C PHE A 215 0.62 -0.23 13.36
N ALA A 216 1.63 -1.10 13.50
CA ALA A 216 2.12 -1.52 14.80
C ALA A 216 2.68 -0.33 15.60
N ARG A 217 3.49 0.53 14.95
CA ARG A 217 4.05 1.73 15.56
C ARG A 217 2.98 2.72 16.00
N LEU A 218 1.98 3.00 15.16
CA LEU A 218 0.85 3.86 15.50
C LEU A 218 0.04 3.28 16.66
N SER A 219 -0.20 1.96 16.68
CA SER A 219 -0.84 1.30 17.80
C SER A 219 -0.05 1.48 19.11
N CYS A 220 1.29 1.40 19.09
CA CYS A 220 2.10 1.67 20.28
C CYS A 220 1.93 3.12 20.76
N ILE A 221 2.04 4.09 19.83
CA ILE A 221 1.85 5.52 20.12
C ILE A 221 0.47 5.77 20.75
N ASP A 222 -0.58 5.20 20.16
CA ASP A 222 -1.97 5.39 20.61
C ASP A 222 -2.23 4.79 21.99
N ASN A 223 -1.47 3.76 22.38
CA ASN A 223 -1.56 3.12 23.69
C ASN A 223 -0.55 3.68 24.71
N GLY A 224 0.16 4.78 24.37
CA GLY A 224 1.16 5.39 25.24
C GLY A 224 2.36 4.47 25.52
N VAL A 225 2.55 3.44 24.71
CA VAL A 225 3.74 2.58 24.74
C VAL A 225 4.79 3.32 23.93
N PRO A 226 5.87 3.82 24.58
CA PRO A 226 6.91 4.48 23.83
C PRO A 226 7.50 3.46 22.83
N PRO A 227 7.93 3.91 21.64
CA PRO A 227 8.60 3.04 20.69
C PRO A 227 9.98 2.65 21.25
N ASP A 228 9.99 1.72 22.21
CA ASP A 228 11.16 1.25 22.92
C ASP A 228 11.87 0.23 22.03
N ALA A 229 13.00 0.63 21.43
CA ALA A 229 13.99 -0.23 20.78
C ALA A 229 13.40 -1.44 20.04
N THR A 230 12.66 -1.17 18.97
CA THR A 230 12.14 -2.21 18.08
C THR A 230 13.29 -2.75 17.22
N GLN A 231 14.21 -3.51 17.80
CA GLN A 231 15.10 -4.47 17.12
C GLN A 231 15.36 -5.62 18.08
N VAL A 232 14.42 -6.58 18.14
CA VAL A 232 14.69 -7.84 18.83
C VAL A 232 15.36 -8.77 17.83
N VAL A 233 16.66 -8.98 17.99
CA VAL A 233 17.40 -10.01 17.25
C VAL A 233 16.95 -11.37 17.78
N PHE A 234 16.37 -12.20 16.92
CA PHE A 234 16.10 -13.60 17.25
C PHE A 234 17.38 -14.41 17.00
N THR A 235 18.07 -14.82 18.06
CA THR A 235 19.02 -15.93 17.97
C THR A 235 18.25 -17.23 18.15
N GLN A 236 18.28 -18.10 17.15
CA GLN A 236 17.75 -19.45 17.28
C GLN A 236 18.71 -20.26 18.16
N ASP A 237 18.36 -20.48 19.41
CA ASP A 237 19.06 -21.44 20.25
C ASP A 237 18.60 -22.85 19.86
N GLY A 238 19.37 -23.49 18.97
CA GLY A 238 19.11 -24.86 18.54
C GLY A 238 20.14 -25.30 17.51
N GLY A 239 21.10 -26.11 17.95
CA GLY A 239 22.27 -26.54 17.20
C GLY A 239 21.95 -27.07 15.79
N GLY A 240 22.61 -26.48 14.80
CA GLY A 240 22.60 -26.96 13.43
C GLY A 240 22.70 -25.85 12.38
N GLY A 241 23.87 -25.21 12.24
CA GLY A 241 24.39 -24.70 10.97
C GLY A 241 23.53 -23.79 10.08
N GLY A 242 22.55 -23.06 10.61
CA GLY A 242 21.77 -22.07 9.87
C GLY A 242 22.25 -20.64 10.14
N ALA A 243 22.53 -19.86 9.10
CA ALA A 243 22.92 -18.46 9.24
C ALA A 243 21.83 -17.65 9.99
N PRO A 244 22.20 -16.65 10.80
CA PRO A 244 21.24 -15.84 11.54
C PRO A 244 20.30 -15.10 10.58
N SER A 245 18.99 -15.28 10.76
CA SER A 245 17.98 -14.46 10.09
C SER A 245 17.82 -13.13 10.83
N THR A 246 17.95 -12.03 10.10
CA THR A 246 17.79 -10.68 10.65
C THR A 246 16.36 -10.20 10.43
N ALA A 247 15.60 -10.02 11.51
CA ALA A 247 14.41 -9.18 11.52
C ALA A 247 14.82 -7.79 12.02
N ARG A 248 14.44 -6.72 11.31
CA ARG A 248 14.78 -5.33 11.64
C ARG A 248 13.51 -4.51 11.84
N LEU A 249 13.63 -3.52 12.71
CA LEU A 249 12.85 -2.28 12.68
C LEU A 249 13.85 -1.14 12.96
N ALA A 250 13.74 0.02 12.31
CA ALA A 250 14.61 1.20 12.54
C ALA A 250 13.72 2.37 13.05
N SER A 251 14.14 3.43 13.76
CA SER A 251 15.45 4.08 13.93
C SER A 251 15.55 5.00 15.19
N ARG A 252 16.70 5.70 15.28
CA ARG A 252 17.08 6.76 16.23
C ARG A 252 16.83 8.16 15.64
N SER A 253 16.25 9.07 16.43
CA SER A 253 16.49 10.51 16.25
C SER A 253 17.53 11.03 17.26
N ARG A 254 18.61 11.66 16.74
CA ARG A 254 19.55 12.43 17.56
C ARG A 254 18.92 13.78 17.88
N ARG A 255 18.68 14.07 19.16
CA ARG A 255 18.47 15.45 19.63
C ARG A 255 19.76 16.25 19.39
N ARG A 256 19.68 17.31 18.57
CA ARG A 256 20.64 18.42 18.64
C ARG A 256 20.33 19.22 19.91
N ALA A 257 21.29 19.29 20.81
CA ALA A 257 21.28 20.21 21.94
C ALA A 257 21.74 21.60 21.48
N GLY A 258 20.93 22.62 21.74
CA GLY A 258 21.33 24.03 21.82
C GLY A 258 21.27 24.49 23.29
N PRO A 259 22.05 25.48 23.71
CA PRO A 259 22.51 25.62 25.09
C PRO A 259 21.45 26.14 26.06
N ALA A 260 21.63 25.73 27.31
CA ALA A 260 20.77 25.98 28.45
C ALA A 260 20.80 27.45 28.93
N GLY A 261 19.61 27.95 29.30
CA GLY A 261 19.41 29.12 30.15
C GLY A 261 18.59 28.77 31.38
N ARG A 262 19.28 28.74 32.53
CA ARG A 262 18.84 28.93 33.94
C ARG A 262 17.75 28.05 34.57
N ALA A 263 18.27 27.17 35.45
CA ALA A 263 17.95 27.03 36.88
C ALA A 263 16.51 26.68 37.33
N GLY A 264 16.28 25.37 37.50
CA GLY A 264 15.23 24.79 38.32
C GLY A 264 15.70 23.45 38.93
N ARG A 265 15.50 23.31 40.25
CA ARG A 265 15.70 22.19 41.19
C ARG A 265 16.04 20.79 40.62
N PRO A 266 17.03 20.05 41.17
CA PRO A 266 17.38 18.71 40.67
C PRO A 266 16.30 17.68 41.01
N PRO A 267 15.92 16.78 40.07
CA PRO A 267 15.12 15.59 40.38
C PRO A 267 15.96 14.52 41.09
N GLN A 268 15.32 13.73 41.94
CA GLN A 268 15.90 12.59 42.65
C GLN A 268 16.56 11.57 41.68
N PRO A 269 17.64 10.89 42.10
CA PRO A 269 18.29 9.90 41.26
C PRO A 269 17.37 8.70 41.00
N ALA A 270 17.22 8.34 39.73
CA ALA A 270 16.59 7.11 39.30
C ALA A 270 17.37 5.88 39.83
N PRO A 271 16.70 4.74 40.09
CA PRO A 271 17.37 3.53 40.56
C PRO A 271 18.42 3.07 39.55
N ARG A 272 19.62 2.75 40.04
CA ARG A 272 20.71 2.15 39.25
C ARG A 272 20.27 0.76 38.80
N VAL A 273 20.11 0.57 37.49
CA VAL A 273 20.01 -0.76 36.87
C VAL A 273 21.42 -1.27 36.66
N SER A 274 21.82 -2.30 37.42
CA SER A 274 23.07 -3.03 37.21
C SER A 274 22.98 -3.85 35.92
N PRO A 275 24.09 -4.07 35.18
CA PRO A 275 24.09 -4.94 34.02
C PRO A 275 23.77 -6.38 34.45
N VAL A 276 22.83 -7.02 33.75
CA VAL A 276 22.57 -8.46 33.86
C VAL A 276 23.81 -9.19 33.38
N ARG A 277 24.38 -10.06 34.22
CA ARG A 277 25.48 -10.94 33.85
C ARG A 277 24.94 -12.06 32.96
N GLU A 278 25.75 -12.43 31.98
CA GLU A 278 25.53 -13.56 31.09
C GLU A 278 25.32 -14.84 31.93
N GLY A 279 24.09 -15.38 31.93
CA GLY A 279 23.73 -16.60 32.67
C GLY A 279 22.32 -16.68 33.29
N ASP A 280 21.56 -15.57 33.38
CA ASP A 280 20.23 -15.62 34.00
C ASP A 280 19.16 -16.18 33.03
N GLN A 281 18.71 -17.42 33.29
CA GLN A 281 17.54 -18.01 32.65
C GLN A 281 16.26 -17.26 33.07
N VAL A 282 15.54 -16.70 32.09
CA VAL A 282 14.27 -16.00 32.31
C VAL A 282 13.12 -17.02 32.40
N SER A 283 12.42 -17.01 33.53
CA SER A 283 11.24 -17.84 33.83
C SER A 283 10.00 -17.37 33.01
N PRO A 284 9.14 -18.28 32.50
CA PRO A 284 8.14 -17.96 31.47
C PRO A 284 6.80 -17.39 32.01
N ALA A 285 6.82 -16.55 33.04
CA ALA A 285 5.59 -16.13 33.75
C ALA A 285 5.37 -14.61 33.87
N ASP A 286 5.75 -13.80 32.88
CA ASP A 286 5.42 -12.36 32.85
C ASP A 286 4.42 -12.03 31.71
N PRO A 287 3.15 -11.67 32.02
CA PRO A 287 2.11 -11.39 31.03
C PRO A 287 2.22 -10.02 30.34
N ARG A 288 3.31 -9.26 30.51
CA ARG A 288 3.47 -7.90 29.92
C ARG A 288 4.35 -7.81 28.67
N ARG A 289 4.67 -8.92 28.01
CA ARG A 289 5.49 -8.90 26.79
C ARG A 289 4.70 -9.43 25.60
N TYR A 290 4.14 -8.53 24.80
CA TYR A 290 3.63 -8.87 23.47
C TYR A 290 4.79 -8.75 22.48
N LEU A 291 5.16 -9.87 21.89
CA LEU A 291 6.16 -9.94 20.83
C LEU A 291 5.42 -10.00 19.49
N ILE A 292 5.48 -8.93 18.71
CA ILE A 292 4.94 -8.91 17.34
C ILE A 292 6.13 -9.02 16.39
N ALA A 293 6.35 -10.20 15.84
CA ALA A 293 7.36 -10.44 14.82
C ALA A 293 6.72 -10.39 13.44
N PHE A 294 7.23 -9.52 12.56
CA PHE A 294 6.91 -9.52 11.13
C PHE A 294 8.07 -10.17 10.38
N SER A 295 7.79 -11.21 9.60
CA SER A 295 8.77 -11.83 8.72
C SER A 295 8.57 -11.29 7.30
N ASN A 296 9.57 -10.58 6.79
CA ASN A 296 9.63 -10.21 5.38
C ASN A 296 10.27 -11.38 4.62
N ARG A 297 9.46 -12.19 3.93
CA ARG A 297 9.97 -13.26 3.06
C ARG A 297 10.15 -12.73 1.65
N THR A 298 11.27 -12.07 1.39
CA THR A 298 11.75 -11.84 0.02
C THR A 298 12.69 -12.96 -0.39
N ASP A 299 12.16 -14.02 -1.00
CA ASP A 299 12.95 -14.92 -1.83
C ASP A 299 12.32 -15.02 -3.23
N ARG A 300 12.95 -14.31 -4.17
CA ARG A 300 12.82 -14.61 -5.60
C ARG A 300 13.77 -15.77 -5.91
N ASN A 301 13.23 -16.98 -6.08
CA ASN A 301 13.53 -17.93 -7.16
C ASN A 301 13.15 -19.38 -6.79
N GLY A 302 12.31 -19.99 -7.63
CA GLY A 302 12.40 -21.42 -7.98
C GLY A 302 11.67 -22.43 -7.08
N PRO A 303 11.11 -23.50 -7.66
CA PRO A 303 10.06 -24.28 -7.03
C PRO A 303 10.63 -25.49 -6.29
N ASP A 304 10.28 -25.65 -5.01
CA ASP A 304 10.19 -26.99 -4.46
C ASP A 304 9.06 -27.12 -3.43
N SER A 305 8.27 -28.17 -3.64
CA SER A 305 7.03 -28.45 -2.94
C SER A 305 7.30 -29.18 -1.63
N GLY A 306 7.07 -28.51 -0.51
CA GLY A 306 7.04 -29.13 0.82
C GLY A 306 5.72 -28.84 1.53
N ARG A 307 4.87 -29.87 1.68
CA ARG A 307 3.68 -29.85 2.55
C ARG A 307 4.10 -29.52 3.99
N ILE A 308 3.44 -28.56 4.64
CA ILE A 308 3.43 -28.42 6.09
C ILE A 308 1.98 -28.22 6.56
N GLY A 309 1.56 -29.05 7.50
CA GLY A 309 0.18 -29.23 7.96
C GLY A 309 -0.41 -28.03 8.70
N SER A 310 -1.73 -27.93 8.62
CA SER A 310 -2.58 -27.02 9.38
C SER A 310 -2.53 -27.35 10.88
N ALA A 311 -1.96 -26.45 11.69
CA ALA A 311 -2.20 -26.45 13.12
C ALA A 311 -3.45 -25.61 13.42
N THR A 312 -4.52 -26.27 13.84
CA THR A 312 -5.71 -25.66 14.41
C THR A 312 -5.43 -25.28 15.86
N TRP A 313 -5.68 -24.01 16.22
CA TRP A 313 -5.59 -23.54 17.60
C TRP A 313 -6.93 -23.78 18.33
N PRO A 314 -6.94 -24.30 19.57
CA PRO A 314 -8.16 -24.39 20.36
C PRO A 314 -8.54 -23.01 20.95
N PRO A 315 -9.82 -22.74 21.19
CA PRO A 315 -10.26 -21.47 21.77
C PRO A 315 -9.83 -21.35 23.24
N PRO A 316 -9.59 -20.12 23.74
CA PRO A 316 -9.19 -19.90 25.13
C PRO A 316 -10.33 -20.20 26.10
N ARG A 317 -10.00 -20.89 27.20
CA ARG A 317 -10.87 -21.07 28.35
C ARG A 317 -10.77 -19.84 29.24
N PHE A 318 -11.90 -19.18 29.51
CA PHE A 318 -12.01 -18.19 30.57
C PHE A 318 -12.27 -18.92 31.90
N SER A 319 -11.39 -18.72 32.88
CA SER A 319 -11.66 -19.06 34.28
C SER A 319 -12.22 -17.83 34.96
N ALA A 320 -13.43 -17.94 35.50
CA ALA A 320 -14.02 -16.92 36.37
C ALA A 320 -13.41 -17.03 37.77
N GLY A 321 -12.94 -15.89 38.29
CA GLY A 321 -12.49 -15.67 39.65
C GLY A 321 -12.51 -14.18 39.92
#